data_AF-A0A094HYW1-F1
#
_entry.id   AF-A0A094HYW1-F1
#
_cell.length_a   1.000
_cell.length_b   1.000
_cell.length_c   1.000
_cell.angle_alpha   90.00
_cell.angle_beta   90.00
_cell.angle_gamma   90.00
#
_symmetry.space_group_name_H-M   'P 1'
#
loop_
_entity.id
_entity.type
_entity.pdbx_description
1 polymer ?
#
loop_
_entity_poly.entity_id
_entity_poly.type
_entity_poly.pdbx_seq_one_letter_code
_entity_poly.pdbx_strand_id
1 'polypeptide(L)'
;MKFNSCIAKISLLAFGATVYAATSSTYYFKGFSTSGSISQWYSNDNSWGVNAPSGTGFVVMVTGEDWGTWSPVHTLPKKLNDVNPSHATWFSQTSSPASGAGYDACYDIFIDPVAAPTDRNSINEIMIWVGYQAPNSPLSDKYGSDGKPVPWETNVSLGSGSWDVYLYTWPNGGHTMSYLDRANSGWFSGSLTPFFNHGISHGWYTGDQYLNSVMAGWEFGKGSYTASSWGAVGF
;
A
#
# COMPACT_ATOMS: atom_id res chain seq x y z
N MET A 1 10.25 -9.31 32.32
CA MET A 1 9.00 -8.58 32.00
C MET A 1 8.62 -8.99 30.58
N LYS A 2 7.57 -9.80 30.42
CA LYS A 2 7.19 -10.40 29.13
C LYS A 2 6.53 -9.32 28.28
N PHE A 3 7.21 -8.85 27.23
CA PHE A 3 6.64 -7.93 26.26
C PHE A 3 5.88 -8.71 25.20
N ASN A 4 4.56 -8.49 25.15
CA ASN A 4 3.71 -8.97 24.08
C ASN A 4 4.16 -8.32 22.77
N SER A 5 4.85 -9.12 21.98
CA SER A 5 5.06 -8.85 20.56
C SER A 5 3.69 -8.79 19.89
N CYS A 6 3.19 -7.57 19.65
CA CYS A 6 2.20 -7.34 18.61
C CYS A 6 2.91 -7.41 17.24
N ILE A 7 3.52 -8.56 16.93
CA ILE A 7 3.65 -8.95 15.53
C ILE A 7 2.22 -9.26 15.12
N ALA A 8 1.57 -8.29 14.46
CA ALA A 8 0.46 -8.62 13.60
C ALA A 8 1.05 -9.54 12.53
N LYS A 9 1.02 -10.85 12.80
CA LYS A 9 1.11 -11.86 11.75
C LYS A 9 -0.12 -11.62 10.89
N ILE A 10 -0.02 -10.71 9.93
CA ILE A 10 -0.98 -10.63 8.82
C ILE A 10 -0.65 -11.83 7.95
N SER A 11 -1.03 -13.02 8.44
CA SER A 11 -1.43 -14.08 7.55
C SER A 11 -2.73 -13.56 6.94
N LEU A 12 -2.64 -13.10 5.70
CA LEU A 12 -3.80 -12.75 4.88
C LEU A 12 -4.60 -14.04 4.66
N LEU A 13 -5.37 -14.44 5.67
CA LEU A 13 -6.24 -15.59 5.63
C LEU A 13 -7.38 -15.22 4.68
N ALA A 14 -7.45 -15.96 3.58
CA ALA A 14 -8.53 -15.97 2.63
C ALA A 14 -9.87 -16.21 3.35
N PHE A 15 -10.50 -15.14 3.81
CA PHE A 15 -11.91 -15.10 4.14
C PHE A 15 -12.54 -14.13 3.16
N GLY A 16 -13.53 -14.62 2.40
CA GLY A 16 -14.21 -13.92 1.32
C GLY A 16 -14.43 -12.45 1.68
N ALA A 17 -13.57 -11.60 1.14
CA ALA A 17 -13.70 -10.17 1.29
C ALA A 17 -15.02 -9.79 0.63
N THR A 18 -15.95 -9.24 1.40
CA THR A 18 -17.10 -8.58 0.82
C THR A 18 -16.56 -7.36 0.07
N VAL A 19 -16.33 -7.50 -1.23
CA VAL A 19 -15.93 -6.40 -2.10
C VAL A 19 -17.13 -5.47 -2.21
N TYR A 20 -17.24 -4.51 -1.29
CA TYR A 20 -18.16 -3.39 -1.44
C TYR A 20 -17.58 -2.45 -2.49
N ALA A 21 -17.76 -2.81 -3.77
CA ALA A 21 -17.41 -1.98 -4.89
C ALA A 21 -18.38 -0.79 -4.93
N ALA A 22 -18.13 0.24 -4.13
CA ALA A 22 -18.55 1.57 -4.54
C ALA A 22 -17.67 1.92 -5.74
N THR A 23 -18.20 1.69 -6.94
CA THR A 23 -17.45 1.90 -8.18
C THR A 23 -17.40 3.39 -8.48
N SER A 24 -16.18 3.94 -8.42
CA SER A 24 -15.81 5.02 -9.33
C SER A 24 -16.09 4.56 -10.77
N SER A 25 -16.26 5.48 -11.72
CA SER A 25 -16.25 5.12 -13.15
C SER A 25 -14.88 4.61 -13.62
N THR A 26 -13.87 4.71 -12.76
CA THR A 26 -12.46 4.52 -13.09
C THR A 26 -11.80 3.43 -12.23
N TYR A 27 -12.00 3.50 -10.92
CA TYR A 27 -11.39 2.64 -9.90
C TYR A 27 -12.43 1.75 -9.24
N TYR A 28 -11.98 0.76 -8.47
CA TYR A 28 -12.85 0.15 -7.45
C TYR A 28 -12.35 0.45 -6.04
N PHE A 29 -13.31 0.54 -5.14
CA PHE A 29 -13.07 0.74 -3.72
C PHE A 29 -13.12 -0.61 -3.00
N LYS A 30 -12.09 -0.93 -2.21
CA LYS A 30 -11.93 -2.20 -1.49
C LYS A 30 -11.74 -1.91 -0.01
N GLY A 31 -12.30 -2.77 0.84
CA GLY A 31 -11.97 -2.74 2.25
C GLY A 31 -12.41 -3.99 3.00
N PHE A 32 -11.71 -4.31 4.08
CA PHE A 32 -12.04 -5.40 4.98
C PHE A 32 -11.62 -5.08 6.42
N SER A 33 -12.37 -5.63 7.37
CA SER A 33 -12.05 -5.57 8.79
C SER A 33 -11.18 -6.76 9.17
N THR A 34 -10.07 -6.52 9.87
CA THR A 34 -9.30 -7.59 10.53
C THR A 34 -9.77 -7.80 11.96
N SER A 35 -10.38 -6.79 12.59
CA SER A 35 -11.04 -6.92 13.89
C SER A 35 -12.04 -5.79 14.12
N GLY A 36 -13.03 -6.01 15.00
CA GLY A 36 -13.99 -4.99 15.41
C GLY A 36 -14.84 -4.44 14.25
N SER A 37 -15.43 -3.27 14.47
CA SER A 37 -16.36 -2.65 13.52
C SER A 37 -15.68 -1.54 12.72
N ILE A 38 -15.89 -1.57 11.41
CA ILE A 38 -15.49 -0.52 10.46
C ILE A 38 -16.73 -0.09 9.66
N SER A 39 -16.77 1.18 9.25
CA SER A 39 -17.78 1.77 8.39
C SER A 39 -17.09 2.56 7.29
N GLN A 40 -16.89 1.90 6.15
CA GLN A 40 -16.29 2.48 4.96
C GLN A 40 -17.33 3.26 4.15
N TRP A 41 -16.89 4.32 3.48
CA TRP A 41 -17.75 5.19 2.71
C TRP A 41 -17.00 5.74 1.49
N TYR A 42 -17.74 5.98 0.41
CA TYR A 42 -17.23 6.54 -0.83
C TYR A 42 -18.25 7.54 -1.37
N SER A 43 -17.81 8.78 -1.60
CA SER A 43 -18.62 9.81 -2.26
C SER A 43 -18.15 10.06 -3.68
N ASN A 44 -16.83 10.12 -3.89
CA ASN A 44 -16.15 10.22 -5.18
C ASN A 44 -14.63 9.99 -4.99
N ASP A 45 -13.85 10.03 -6.07
CA ASP A 45 -12.39 9.82 -6.05
C ASP A 45 -11.62 10.86 -5.21
N ASN A 46 -12.25 11.98 -4.87
CA ASN A 46 -11.70 13.02 -3.99
C ASN A 46 -12.34 13.05 -2.59
N SER A 47 -13.18 12.08 -2.26
CA SER A 47 -13.81 12.01 -0.94
C SER A 47 -14.30 10.59 -0.67
N TRP A 48 -13.48 9.85 0.07
CA TRP A 48 -13.75 8.48 0.51
C TRP A 48 -12.96 8.20 1.79
N GLY A 49 -13.30 7.13 2.50
CA GLY A 49 -12.60 6.80 3.73
C GLY A 49 -13.28 5.74 4.57
N VAL A 50 -12.89 5.69 5.84
CA VAL A 50 -13.39 4.72 6.81
C VAL A 50 -13.42 5.29 8.22
N ASN A 51 -14.51 5.00 8.92
CA ASN A 51 -14.65 5.21 10.36
C ASN A 51 -14.54 3.85 11.06
N ALA A 52 -13.55 3.70 11.93
CA ALA A 52 -13.25 2.47 12.66
C ALA A 52 -13.27 2.73 14.18
N PRO A 53 -14.45 2.89 14.80
CA PRO A 53 -14.52 3.24 16.24
C PRO A 53 -13.92 2.16 17.15
N SER A 54 -14.00 0.89 16.75
CA SER A 54 -13.49 -0.25 17.50
C SER A 54 -12.63 -1.20 16.68
N GLY A 55 -12.54 -0.96 15.37
CA GLY A 55 -11.95 -1.91 14.44
C GLY A 55 -10.53 -1.61 14.00
N THR A 56 -9.99 -2.58 13.29
CA THR A 56 -8.73 -2.53 12.54
C THR A 56 -8.99 -3.11 11.16
N GLY A 57 -8.22 -2.72 10.15
CA GLY A 57 -8.47 -3.25 8.82
C GLY A 57 -7.65 -2.57 7.74
N PHE A 58 -8.13 -2.77 6.52
CA PHE A 58 -7.53 -2.24 5.30
C PHE A 58 -8.63 -1.65 4.42
N VAL A 59 -8.41 -0.45 3.89
CA VAL A 59 -9.35 0.23 2.99
C VAL A 59 -8.54 0.99 1.93
N VAL A 60 -8.81 0.75 0.65
CA VAL A 60 -8.05 1.31 -0.48
C VAL A 60 -8.91 1.57 -1.70
N MET A 61 -8.45 2.49 -2.54
CA MET A 61 -8.84 2.60 -3.95
C MET A 61 -7.85 1.83 -4.82
N VAL A 62 -8.34 1.16 -5.86
CA VAL A 62 -7.52 0.27 -6.71
C VAL A 62 -7.69 0.60 -8.18
N THR A 63 -6.57 0.62 -8.90
CA THR A 63 -6.47 0.54 -10.36
C THR A 63 -5.74 -0.75 -10.74
N GLY A 64 -6.21 -1.43 -11.78
CA GLY A 64 -5.70 -2.74 -12.20
C GLY A 64 -6.50 -3.92 -11.65
N GLU A 65 -5.80 -5.03 -11.42
CA GLU A 65 -6.38 -6.30 -10.99
C GLU A 65 -5.88 -6.71 -9.60
N ASP A 66 -6.81 -7.20 -8.78
CA ASP A 66 -6.49 -7.85 -7.51
C ASP A 66 -7.57 -8.86 -7.11
N TRP A 67 -7.14 -10.11 -6.88
CA TRP A 67 -7.97 -11.26 -6.51
C TRP A 67 -9.19 -11.50 -7.42
N GLY A 68 -9.00 -11.38 -8.72
CA GLY A 68 -10.02 -11.53 -9.75
C GLY A 68 -10.95 -10.33 -9.92
N THR A 69 -10.75 -9.27 -9.13
CA THR A 69 -11.52 -8.03 -9.23
C THR A 69 -10.73 -7.01 -10.04
N TRP A 70 -11.41 -6.36 -10.98
CA TRP A 70 -10.80 -5.38 -11.87
C TRP A 70 -11.38 -3.99 -11.66
N SER A 71 -10.54 -2.97 -11.79
CA SER A 71 -11.02 -1.59 -11.94
C SER A 71 -11.79 -1.41 -13.25
N PRO A 72 -12.86 -0.59 -13.28
CA PRO A 72 -13.62 -0.31 -14.50
C PRO A 72 -12.78 0.17 -15.69
N VAL A 73 -11.69 0.91 -15.43
CA VAL A 73 -10.68 1.22 -16.44
C VAL A 73 -9.53 0.23 -16.32
N HIS A 74 -9.27 -0.53 -17.38
CA HIS A 74 -8.30 -1.62 -17.41
C HIS A 74 -7.04 -1.22 -18.20
N THR A 75 -6.06 -0.60 -17.53
CA THR A 75 -4.75 -0.26 -18.15
C THR A 75 -3.57 -1.10 -17.62
N LEU A 76 -3.80 -1.81 -16.52
CA LEU A 76 -2.92 -2.83 -15.94
C LEU A 76 -3.61 -4.20 -16.07
N PRO A 77 -2.89 -5.34 -16.12
CA PRO A 77 -1.44 -5.47 -15.99
C PRO A 77 -0.63 -4.89 -17.14
N LYS A 78 0.56 -4.37 -16.83
CA LYS A 78 1.52 -3.90 -17.82
C LYS A 78 2.94 -4.18 -17.36
N LYS A 79 3.85 -4.54 -18.26
CA LYS A 79 5.27 -4.70 -17.89
C LYS A 79 5.85 -3.38 -17.40
N LEU A 80 6.70 -3.42 -16.39
CA LEU A 80 7.30 -2.21 -15.82
C LEU A 80 8.07 -1.38 -16.86
N ASN A 81 8.78 -2.03 -17.78
CA ASN A 81 9.48 -1.36 -18.88
C ASN A 81 8.55 -0.66 -19.89
N ASP A 82 7.27 -1.03 -19.94
CA ASP A 82 6.27 -0.47 -20.85
C ASP A 82 5.42 0.62 -20.18
N VAL A 83 5.53 0.80 -18.85
CA VAL A 83 4.81 1.85 -18.11
C VAL A 83 5.34 3.21 -18.52
N ASN A 84 4.42 4.15 -18.83
CA ASN A 84 4.80 5.52 -19.18
C ASN A 84 5.54 6.20 -18.00
N PRO A 85 6.83 6.57 -18.15
CA PRO A 85 7.62 7.16 -17.06
C PRO A 85 7.07 8.50 -16.54
N SER A 86 6.31 9.20 -17.38
CA SER A 86 5.70 10.50 -17.07
C SER A 86 4.28 10.39 -16.50
N HIS A 87 3.72 9.17 -16.37
CA HIS A 87 2.43 9.00 -15.72
C HIS A 87 2.51 9.47 -14.26
N ALA A 88 1.60 10.36 -13.86
CA ALA A 88 1.54 10.91 -12.52
C ALA A 88 0.35 10.33 -11.77
N THR A 89 0.60 9.90 -10.53
CA THR A 89 -0.43 9.50 -9.56
C THR A 89 -0.48 10.50 -8.43
N TRP A 90 -1.59 10.55 -7.71
CA TRP A 90 -1.70 11.33 -6.49
C TRP A 90 -2.57 10.64 -5.45
N PHE A 91 -2.20 10.83 -4.19
CA PHE A 91 -2.95 10.39 -3.02
C PHE A 91 -2.76 11.42 -1.91
N SER A 92 -3.85 11.92 -1.34
CA SER A 92 -3.80 12.85 -0.21
C SER A 92 -4.82 12.42 0.83
N GLN A 93 -4.41 12.46 2.09
CA GLN A 93 -5.20 11.92 3.18
C GLN A 93 -5.05 12.70 4.49
N THR A 94 -6.06 12.55 5.34
CA THR A 94 -6.04 12.96 6.74
C THR A 94 -6.45 11.77 7.61
N SER A 95 -5.69 11.53 8.67
CA SER A 95 -5.92 10.45 9.62
C SER A 95 -6.09 11.00 11.03
N SER A 96 -7.04 10.42 11.77
CA SER A 96 -7.31 10.71 13.17
C SER A 96 -7.41 9.37 13.94
N PRO A 97 -6.27 8.69 14.16
CA PRO A 97 -6.24 7.47 14.95
C PRO A 97 -6.63 7.76 16.41
N ALA A 98 -7.34 6.81 17.03
CA ALA A 98 -7.61 6.85 18.46
C ALA A 98 -6.29 6.77 19.27
N SER A 99 -6.32 7.20 20.53
CA SER A 99 -5.14 7.13 21.40
C SER A 99 -4.58 5.70 21.47
N GLY A 100 -3.29 5.56 21.18
CA GLY A 100 -2.57 4.28 21.16
C GLY A 100 -2.85 3.40 19.93
N ALA A 101 -3.69 3.84 18.99
CA ALA A 101 -3.87 3.19 17.71
C ALA A 101 -2.83 3.67 16.69
N GLY A 102 -2.42 2.76 15.81
CA GLY A 102 -1.47 3.02 14.74
C GLY A 102 -2.17 2.99 13.40
N TYR A 103 -1.50 3.52 12.39
CA TYR A 103 -1.90 3.39 11.00
C TYR A 103 -0.70 3.60 10.10
N ASP A 104 -0.84 3.19 8.86
CA ASP A 104 -0.10 3.71 7.74
C ASP A 104 -1.08 4.03 6.61
N ALA A 105 -0.81 5.14 5.95
CA ALA A 105 -1.48 5.60 4.76
C ALA A 105 -0.47 5.47 3.63
N CYS A 106 -0.74 4.55 2.71
CA CYS A 106 0.27 4.11 1.77
C CYS A 106 -0.31 3.88 0.38
N TYR A 107 0.55 3.98 -0.63
CA TYR A 107 0.37 3.17 -1.81
C TYR A 107 0.71 1.72 -1.48
N ASP A 108 -0.03 0.78 -2.04
CA ASP A 108 0.21 -0.66 -1.98
C ASP A 108 0.16 -1.21 -3.43
N ILE A 109 1.31 -1.63 -3.95
CA ILE A 109 1.53 -1.82 -5.38
C ILE A 109 2.08 -3.22 -5.63
N PHE A 110 1.42 -3.97 -6.51
CA PHE A 110 1.71 -5.37 -6.73
C PHE A 110 2.42 -5.63 -8.06
N ILE A 111 3.55 -6.33 -7.99
CA ILE A 111 4.42 -6.66 -9.12
C ILE A 111 4.68 -8.17 -9.17
N ASP A 112 4.58 -8.77 -10.35
CA ASP A 112 4.73 -10.22 -10.51
C ASP A 112 5.27 -10.64 -11.89
N PRO A 113 6.00 -11.76 -12.01
CA PRO A 113 6.30 -12.36 -13.32
C PRO A 113 5.05 -12.83 -14.08
N VAL A 114 3.92 -13.03 -13.41
CA VAL A 114 2.62 -13.42 -13.98
C VAL A 114 1.68 -12.23 -14.02
N ALA A 115 1.06 -11.98 -15.16
CA ALA A 115 0.02 -10.97 -15.29
C ALA A 115 -1.27 -11.44 -14.57
N ALA A 116 -1.80 -10.59 -13.68
CA ALA A 116 -3.06 -10.78 -12.95
C ALA A 116 -3.22 -12.16 -12.27
N PRO A 117 -2.32 -12.54 -11.33
CA PRO A 117 -2.47 -13.79 -10.60
C PRO A 117 -3.73 -13.74 -9.71
N THR A 118 -4.65 -14.69 -9.89
CA THR A 118 -5.93 -14.71 -9.15
C THR A 118 -5.96 -15.71 -8.00
N ASP A 119 -4.93 -16.55 -7.87
CA ASP A 119 -4.84 -17.64 -6.88
C ASP A 119 -3.89 -17.33 -5.71
N ARG A 120 -3.23 -16.17 -5.74
CA ARG A 120 -2.28 -15.67 -4.74
C ARG A 120 -2.07 -14.17 -4.90
N ASN A 121 -1.47 -13.55 -3.89
CA ASN A 121 -0.89 -12.21 -4.05
C ASN A 121 0.27 -12.24 -5.06
N SER A 122 0.54 -11.08 -5.67
CA SER A 122 1.78 -10.88 -6.42
C SER A 122 2.99 -11.07 -5.50
N ILE A 123 4.10 -11.60 -6.04
CA ILE A 123 5.27 -11.95 -5.23
C ILE A 123 6.06 -10.75 -4.73
N ASN A 124 5.93 -9.60 -5.40
CA ASN A 124 6.57 -8.36 -5.01
C ASN A 124 5.53 -7.28 -4.69
N GLU A 125 5.81 -6.53 -3.65
CA GLU A 125 4.94 -5.49 -3.10
C GLU A 125 5.76 -4.24 -2.82
N ILE A 126 5.38 -3.11 -3.42
CA ILE A 126 5.92 -1.79 -3.09
C ILE A 126 4.89 -1.07 -2.23
N MET A 127 5.30 -0.70 -1.02
CA MET A 127 4.52 0.18 -0.15
C MET A 127 5.15 1.57 -0.11
N ILE A 128 4.41 2.64 -0.40
CA ILE A 128 4.90 4.02 -0.28
C ILE A 128 4.09 4.72 0.81
N TRP A 129 4.65 4.82 2.01
CA TRP A 129 3.97 5.35 3.19
C TRP A 129 4.08 6.88 3.21
N VAL A 130 2.97 7.54 2.93
CA VAL A 130 2.88 9.02 2.93
C VAL A 130 2.41 9.57 4.28
N GLY A 131 1.73 8.73 5.07
CA GLY A 131 1.28 9.03 6.43
C GLY A 131 1.47 7.81 7.32
N TYR A 132 1.94 7.92 8.55
CA TYR A 132 2.02 6.80 9.48
C TYR A 132 2.11 7.21 10.94
N GLN A 133 1.70 6.31 11.82
CA GLN A 133 1.79 6.44 13.27
C GLN A 133 1.99 5.07 13.93
N ALA A 134 2.87 5.03 14.94
CA ALA A 134 3.05 3.86 15.80
C ALA A 134 1.72 3.43 16.48
N PRO A 135 1.53 2.13 16.76
CA PRO A 135 2.52 1.05 16.67
C PRO A 135 2.71 0.43 15.28
N ASN A 136 2.07 0.94 14.21
CA ASN A 136 2.36 0.46 12.85
C ASN A 136 3.82 0.79 12.49
N SER A 137 4.46 -0.15 11.80
CA SER A 137 5.83 -0.05 11.33
C SER A 137 6.03 -0.97 10.13
N PRO A 138 6.89 -0.62 9.16
CA PRO A 138 7.10 -1.44 7.97
C PRO A 138 7.70 -2.81 8.31
N LEU A 139 7.48 -3.78 7.41
CA LEU A 139 8.20 -5.05 7.45
C LEU A 139 9.69 -4.82 7.14
N SER A 140 10.56 -5.57 7.81
CA SER A 140 12.01 -5.50 7.58
C SER A 140 12.70 -6.84 7.83
N ASP A 141 13.76 -7.12 7.07
CA ASP A 141 14.67 -8.24 7.33
C ASP A 141 15.51 -8.02 8.60
N LYS A 142 15.56 -6.78 9.11
CA LYS A 142 16.37 -6.41 10.27
C LYS A 142 15.53 -5.68 11.31
N TYR A 143 15.61 -6.15 12.55
CA TYR A 143 15.01 -5.50 13.70
C TYR A 143 16.08 -5.16 14.74
N GLY A 144 15.96 -3.98 15.35
CA GLY A 144 16.81 -3.55 16.45
C GLY A 144 16.52 -4.34 17.72
N SER A 145 17.37 -4.17 18.74
CA SER A 145 17.16 -4.79 20.06
C SER A 145 15.88 -4.32 20.76
N ASP A 146 15.34 -3.17 20.36
CA ASP A 146 14.06 -2.62 20.81
C ASP A 146 12.85 -3.17 20.02
N GLY A 147 13.08 -4.08 19.07
CA GLY A 147 12.05 -4.68 18.24
C GLY A 147 11.54 -3.79 17.11
N LYS A 148 12.17 -2.63 16.85
CA LYS A 148 11.78 -1.75 15.73
C LYS A 148 12.47 -2.17 14.44
N PRO A 149 11.81 -2.01 13.28
CA PRO A 149 12.46 -2.29 12.01
C PRO A 149 13.63 -1.34 11.81
N VAL A 150 14.72 -1.85 11.23
CA VAL A 150 15.88 -1.06 10.82
C VAL A 150 15.77 -0.81 9.32
N PRO A 151 15.91 0.45 8.86
CA PRO A 151 15.94 0.74 7.43
C PRO A 151 17.05 -0.03 6.72
N TRP A 152 16.74 -0.53 5.54
CA TRP A 152 17.72 -1.05 4.60
C TRP A 152 18.59 0.10 4.03
N GLU A 153 17.94 1.21 3.68
CA GLU A 153 18.59 2.47 3.31
C GLU A 153 17.85 3.67 3.93
N THR A 154 18.54 4.80 4.10
CA THR A 154 17.95 6.01 4.69
C THR A 154 18.17 7.22 3.80
N ASN A 155 17.21 8.14 3.80
CA ASN A 155 17.28 9.42 3.08
C ASN A 155 17.55 9.26 1.57
N VAL A 156 16.90 8.27 0.95
CA VAL A 156 16.95 8.03 -0.50
C VAL A 156 16.06 9.05 -1.19
N SER A 157 16.61 9.76 -2.19
CA SER A 157 15.85 10.75 -2.97
C SER A 157 15.18 10.09 -4.18
N LEU A 158 13.86 9.92 -4.12
CA LEU A 158 13.05 9.34 -5.21
C LEU A 158 11.89 10.28 -5.53
N GLY A 159 11.77 10.64 -6.82
CA GLY A 159 10.83 11.68 -7.24
C GLY A 159 11.17 13.02 -6.57
N SER A 160 10.19 13.64 -5.92
CA SER A 160 10.37 14.87 -5.14
C SER A 160 10.50 14.65 -3.62
N GLY A 161 10.53 13.40 -3.16
CA GLY A 161 10.54 13.04 -1.73
C GLY A 161 11.87 12.46 -1.25
N SER A 162 12.04 12.41 0.07
CA SER A 162 13.12 11.69 0.73
C SER A 162 12.54 10.57 1.60
N TRP A 163 13.05 9.36 1.39
CA TRP A 163 12.45 8.13 1.89
C TRP A 163 13.45 7.33 2.71
N ASP A 164 12.98 6.75 3.82
CA ASP A 164 13.67 5.62 4.44
C ASP A 164 13.11 4.33 3.85
N VAL A 165 14.00 3.46 3.36
CA VAL A 165 13.63 2.24 2.65
C VAL A 165 13.79 1.05 3.58
N TYR A 166 12.74 0.23 3.69
CA TYR A 166 12.74 -1.03 4.41
C TYR A 166 12.48 -2.16 3.42
N LEU A 167 13.14 -3.29 3.66
CA LEU A 167 13.07 -4.45 2.78
C LEU A 167 12.76 -5.68 3.64
N TYR A 168 11.75 -6.43 3.25
CA TYR A 168 11.45 -7.75 3.79
C TYR A 168 11.50 -8.79 2.68
N THR A 169 12.21 -9.88 2.90
CA THR A 169 12.37 -10.98 1.96
C THR A 169 11.53 -12.17 2.37
N TRP A 170 10.55 -12.52 1.54
CA TRP A 170 9.64 -13.63 1.77
C TRP A 170 10.32 -14.99 1.49
N PRO A 171 9.88 -16.09 2.13
CA PRO A 171 10.45 -17.42 1.91
C PRO A 171 10.36 -17.93 0.46
N ASN A 172 9.45 -17.38 -0.35
CA ASN A 172 9.29 -17.71 -1.77
C ASN A 172 10.23 -16.90 -2.68
N GLY A 173 11.10 -16.05 -2.11
CA GLY A 173 12.03 -15.18 -2.84
C GLY A 173 11.43 -13.85 -3.30
N GLY A 174 10.16 -13.58 -3.00
CA GLY A 174 9.53 -12.29 -3.22
C GLY A 174 9.94 -11.24 -2.18
N HIS A 175 9.59 -9.98 -2.43
CA HIS A 175 9.97 -8.87 -1.56
C HIS A 175 8.80 -7.93 -1.24
N THR A 176 8.73 -7.45 0.00
CA THR A 176 8.00 -6.22 0.35
C THR A 176 9.01 -5.10 0.53
N MET A 177 8.86 -4.02 -0.24
CA MET A 177 9.68 -2.82 -0.14
C MET A 177 8.84 -1.65 0.36
N SER A 178 9.12 -1.15 1.56
CA SER A 178 8.42 -0.01 2.14
C SER A 178 9.27 1.26 2.06
N TYR A 179 8.76 2.31 1.44
CA TYR A 179 9.35 3.63 1.33
C TYR A 179 8.60 4.58 2.27
N LEU A 180 9.22 4.96 3.39
CA LEU A 180 8.59 5.82 4.39
C LEU A 180 8.96 7.28 4.16
N ASP A 181 7.95 8.12 3.93
CA ASP A 181 8.14 9.57 3.83
C ASP A 181 8.67 10.09 5.17
N ARG A 182 9.89 10.66 5.14
CA ARG A 182 10.51 11.23 6.33
C ARG A 182 9.77 12.48 6.82
N ALA A 183 9.06 13.17 5.94
CA ALA A 183 8.23 14.32 6.31
C ALA A 183 6.87 13.91 6.88
N ASN A 184 6.46 12.65 6.68
CA ASN A 184 5.14 12.13 7.08
C ASN A 184 4.01 13.06 6.59
N SER A 185 4.10 13.49 5.34
CA SER A 185 3.37 14.64 4.80
C SER A 185 1.87 14.43 4.64
N GLY A 186 1.40 13.18 4.64
CA GLY A 186 0.03 12.79 4.37
C GLY A 186 -0.36 12.86 2.89
N TRP A 187 0.60 13.08 1.97
CA TRP A 187 0.30 13.12 0.55
C TRP A 187 1.49 12.75 -0.34
N PHE A 188 1.18 12.36 -1.57
CA PHE A 188 2.15 12.21 -2.65
C PHE A 188 1.50 12.61 -3.97
N SER A 189 2.27 13.24 -4.85
CA SER A 189 1.91 13.46 -6.24
C SER A 189 3.16 13.35 -7.11
N GLY A 190 3.12 12.52 -8.13
CA GLY A 190 4.25 12.31 -9.03
C GLY A 190 4.25 10.96 -9.72
N SER A 191 5.34 10.67 -10.43
CA SER A 191 5.54 9.38 -11.08
C SER A 191 5.96 8.31 -10.07
N LEU A 192 5.44 7.10 -10.24
CA LEU A 192 5.86 5.90 -9.50
C LEU A 192 7.14 5.25 -10.09
N THR A 193 7.54 5.66 -11.29
CA THR A 193 8.69 5.08 -12.01
C THR A 193 10.02 5.16 -11.23
N PRO A 194 10.33 6.23 -10.48
CA PRO A 194 11.52 6.24 -9.63
C PRO A 194 11.56 5.09 -8.61
N PHE A 195 10.41 4.69 -8.05
CA PHE A 195 10.32 3.57 -7.11
C PHE A 195 10.49 2.22 -7.83
N PHE A 196 9.94 2.09 -9.05
CA PHE A 196 10.13 0.92 -9.89
C PHE A 196 11.61 0.74 -10.26
N ASN A 197 12.25 1.80 -10.73
CA ASN A 197 13.66 1.78 -11.09
C ASN A 197 14.57 1.53 -9.90
N HIS A 198 14.19 2.03 -8.71
CA HIS A 198 14.92 1.74 -7.48
C HIS A 198 14.95 0.23 -7.21
N GLY A 199 13.81 -0.46 -7.25
CA GLY A 199 13.79 -1.92 -7.04
C GLY A 199 14.46 -2.73 -8.14
N ILE A 200 14.33 -2.29 -9.41
CA ILE A 200 15.06 -2.91 -10.54
C ILE A 200 16.58 -2.78 -10.35
N SER A 201 17.07 -1.60 -9.95
CA SER A 201 18.51 -1.36 -9.77
C SER A 201 19.13 -2.20 -8.64
N HIS A 202 18.31 -2.61 -7.67
CA HIS A 202 18.71 -3.49 -6.57
C HIS A 202 18.47 -4.98 -6.85
N GLY A 203 17.90 -5.32 -8.01
CA GLY A 203 17.65 -6.70 -8.42
C GLY A 203 16.52 -7.40 -7.65
N TRP A 204 15.65 -6.65 -6.97
CA TRP A 204 14.49 -7.22 -6.26
C TRP A 204 13.43 -7.75 -7.23
N TYR A 205 13.35 -7.17 -8.43
CA TYR A 205 12.56 -7.63 -9.55
C TYR A 205 13.15 -7.10 -10.85
N THR A 206 12.64 -7.57 -11.99
CA THR A 206 13.09 -7.15 -13.32
C THR A 206 12.04 -6.29 -14.02
N GLY A 207 12.46 -5.39 -14.90
CA GLY A 207 11.55 -4.54 -15.68
C GLY A 207 10.56 -5.29 -16.59
N ASP A 208 10.79 -6.58 -16.85
CA ASP A 208 9.89 -7.44 -17.62
C ASP A 208 8.74 -8.05 -16.80
N GLN A 209 8.74 -7.86 -15.46
CA GLN A 209 7.61 -8.24 -14.62
C GLN A 209 6.44 -7.27 -14.80
N TYR A 210 5.24 -7.75 -14.49
CA TYR A 210 3.99 -7.02 -14.62
C TYR A 210 3.69 -6.22 -13.36
N LEU A 211 3.42 -4.94 -13.54
CA LEU A 211 2.64 -4.13 -12.61
C LEU A 211 1.18 -4.57 -12.72
N ASN A 212 0.67 -5.28 -11.72
CA ASN A 212 -0.69 -5.85 -11.73
C ASN A 212 -1.74 -4.86 -11.19
N SER A 213 -1.40 -4.18 -10.10
CA SER A 213 -2.28 -3.18 -9.49
C SER A 213 -1.50 -2.10 -8.76
N VAL A 214 -2.11 -0.92 -8.70
CA VAL A 214 -1.68 0.20 -7.88
C VAL A 214 -2.85 0.56 -6.98
N MET A 215 -2.63 0.49 -5.67
CA MET A 215 -3.63 0.83 -4.67
C MET A 215 -3.12 1.98 -3.82
N ALA A 216 -4.02 2.73 -3.21
CA ALA A 216 -3.67 3.51 -2.03
C ALA A 216 -4.83 3.61 -1.05
N GLY A 217 -4.49 3.78 0.21
CA GLY A 217 -5.42 3.91 1.32
C GLY A 217 -4.70 3.67 2.63
N TRP A 218 -5.27 2.85 3.52
CA TRP A 218 -4.73 2.65 4.87
C TRP A 218 -4.74 1.20 5.32
N GLU A 219 -3.68 0.78 6.00
CA GLU A 219 -3.72 -0.24 7.04
C GLU A 219 -3.89 0.47 8.39
N PHE A 220 -4.99 0.21 9.09
CA PHE A 220 -5.41 1.08 10.19
C PHE A 220 -5.82 0.36 11.46
N GLY A 221 -5.54 1.04 12.57
CA GLY A 221 -6.17 0.84 13.87
C GLY A 221 -7.44 1.67 14.05
N LYS A 222 -7.97 1.69 15.27
CA LYS A 222 -9.17 2.46 15.61
C LYS A 222 -8.99 3.94 15.27
N GLY A 223 -9.98 4.58 14.66
CA GLY A 223 -9.87 5.98 14.25
C GLY A 223 -10.82 6.36 13.13
N SER A 224 -10.56 7.51 12.52
CA SER A 224 -11.20 7.99 11.29
C SER A 224 -10.15 8.36 10.27
N TYR A 225 -10.35 7.91 9.03
CA TYR A 225 -9.38 8.03 7.94
C TYR A 225 -10.12 8.53 6.71
N THR A 226 -9.63 9.61 6.10
CA THR A 226 -10.30 10.28 4.98
C THR A 226 -9.29 10.64 3.91
N ALA A 227 -9.58 10.30 2.66
CA ALA A 227 -8.83 10.71 1.50
C ALA A 227 -9.52 11.94 0.89
N SER A 228 -8.71 12.96 0.59
CA SER A 228 -9.14 14.18 -0.09
C SER A 228 -8.82 14.16 -1.58
N SER A 229 -7.99 13.23 -2.04
CA SER A 229 -7.75 12.98 -3.47
C SER A 229 -7.08 11.63 -3.71
N TRP A 230 -7.47 11.00 -4.82
CA TRP A 230 -6.84 9.82 -5.39
C TRP A 230 -6.84 9.89 -6.92
N GLY A 231 -5.75 9.46 -7.55
CA GLY A 231 -5.72 9.23 -8.99
C GLY A 231 -4.53 8.38 -9.44
N ALA A 232 -4.81 7.39 -10.27
CA ALA A 232 -3.81 6.48 -10.83
C ALA A 232 -4.31 5.79 -12.12
N VAL A 233 -4.37 6.51 -13.25
CA VAL A 233 -4.85 5.98 -14.53
C VAL A 233 -3.95 6.31 -15.71
N GLY A 234 -3.78 5.34 -16.60
CA GLY A 234 -3.01 5.53 -17.83
C GLY A 234 -1.55 5.11 -17.69
N PHE A 235 -1.30 4.10 -16.85
CA PHE A 235 -0.06 3.33 -16.88
C PHE A 235 0.16 2.74 -18.25
#